data_AF-N9KDK2-F1
#
_entry.id   AF-N9KDK2-F1
#
_cell.length_a   1.000
_cell.length_b   1.000
_cell.length_c   1.000
_cell.angle_alpha   90.00
_cell.angle_beta   90.00
_cell.angle_gamma   90.00
#
_symmetry.space_group_name_H-M   'P 1'
#
loop_
_entity.id
_entity.type
_entity.pdbx_description
1 polymer ?
#
loop_
_entity_poly.entity_id
_entity_poly.type
_entity_poly.pdbx_seq_one_letter_code
_entity_poly.pdbx_strand_id
1 'polypeptide(L)'
;MIEFNFYGIFSYLFYSLITSTYFSLIDEFFTELLKLLQLESQLIIYFIVALSVFLTNPYFQSLFKKRIREACLINFLTYRLNFEISRFK
;
A
#
# COMPACT_ATOMS: atom_id res chain seq x y z
N MET A 1 6.28 14.43 -25.99
CA MET A 1 5.95 12.98 -25.91
C MET A 1 6.76 12.25 -24.82
N ILE A 2 8.02 12.65 -24.55
CA ILE A 2 8.89 12.01 -23.54
C ILE A 2 8.45 12.32 -22.09
N GLU A 3 8.01 13.55 -21.79
CA GLU A 3 7.55 13.93 -20.43
C GLU A 3 6.34 13.12 -19.95
N PHE A 4 5.39 12.81 -20.84
CA PHE A 4 4.23 11.97 -20.54
C PHE A 4 4.63 10.54 -20.16
N ASN A 5 5.68 10.02 -20.77
CA ASN A 5 6.19 8.69 -20.45
C ASN A 5 6.92 8.67 -19.10
N PHE A 6 7.71 9.72 -18.79
CA PHE A 6 8.42 9.80 -17.52
C PHE A 6 7.47 9.83 -16.32
N TYR A 7 6.41 10.64 -16.37
CA TYR A 7 5.45 10.73 -15.27
C TYR A 7 4.66 9.42 -15.08
N GLY A 8 4.31 8.74 -16.17
CA GLY A 8 3.67 7.42 -16.13
C GLY A 8 4.57 6.37 -15.47
N ILE A 9 5.86 6.33 -15.85
CA ILE A 9 6.84 5.40 -15.29
C ILE A 9 7.12 5.72 -13.82
N PHE A 10 7.38 6.99 -13.49
CA PHE A 10 7.66 7.42 -12.12
C PHE A 10 6.49 7.09 -11.19
N SER A 11 5.26 7.44 -11.58
CA SER A 11 4.08 7.17 -10.77
C SER A 11 3.85 5.66 -10.59
N TYR A 12 4.02 4.87 -11.65
CA TYR A 12 3.94 3.40 -11.54
C TYR A 12 4.96 2.84 -10.56
N LEU A 13 6.23 3.26 -10.65
CA LEU A 13 7.28 2.83 -9.74
C LEU A 13 6.98 3.26 -8.29
N PHE A 14 6.54 4.50 -8.10
CA PHE A 14 6.19 5.03 -6.79
C PHE A 14 5.07 4.23 -6.11
N TYR A 15 3.95 3.99 -6.80
CA TYR A 15 2.85 3.19 -6.25
C TYR A 15 3.25 1.74 -6.00
N SER A 16 4.09 1.18 -6.87
CA SER A 16 4.60 -0.18 -6.71
C SER A 16 5.51 -0.28 -5.49
N LEU A 17 6.35 0.72 -5.25
CA LEU A 17 7.24 0.78 -4.09
C LEU A 17 6.44 0.90 -2.79
N ILE A 18 5.46 1.82 -2.71
CA ILE A 18 4.60 1.93 -1.52
C ILE A 18 3.88 0.61 -1.24
N THR A 19 3.32 -0.02 -2.29
CA THR A 19 2.63 -1.30 -2.17
C THR A 19 3.59 -2.36 -1.61
N SER A 20 4.77 -2.51 -2.20
CA SER A 20 5.77 -3.49 -1.78
C SER A 20 6.22 -3.26 -0.33
N THR A 21 6.53 -2.01 0.03
CA THR A 21 6.96 -1.67 1.39
C THR A 21 5.86 -1.95 2.41
N TYR A 22 4.61 -1.60 2.10
CA TYR A 22 3.48 -1.85 2.98
C TYR A 22 3.29 -3.34 3.28
N PHE A 23 3.32 -4.20 2.26
CA PHE A 23 3.17 -5.65 2.47
C PHE A 23 4.38 -6.27 3.17
N SER A 24 5.59 -5.77 2.91
CA SER A 24 6.78 -6.19 3.65
C SER A 24 6.65 -5.89 5.16
N LEU A 25 6.10 -4.73 5.52
CA LEU A 25 5.87 -4.36 6.92
C LEU A 25 4.78 -5.23 7.57
N ILE A 26 3.76 -5.65 6.81
CA ILE A 26 2.75 -6.59 7.32
C ILE A 26 3.38 -7.94 7.64
N ASP A 27 4.19 -8.49 6.73
CA ASP A 27 4.87 -9.77 6.95
C ASP A 27 5.80 -9.70 8.17
N GLU A 28 6.53 -8.59 8.33
CA GLU A 28 7.39 -8.35 9.50
C GLU A 28 6.56 -8.26 10.79
N PHE A 29 5.45 -7.51 10.77
CA PHE A 29 4.53 -7.39 11.90
C PHE A 29 4.02 -8.76 12.38
N PHE A 30 3.56 -9.63 11.47
CA PHE A 30 3.08 -10.96 11.86
C PHE A 30 4.21 -11.84 12.40
N THR A 31 5.41 -11.70 11.85
CA THR A 31 6.60 -12.42 12.32
C THR A 31 6.98 -12.00 13.74
N GLU A 32 6.99 -10.69 14.03
CA GLU A 32 7.25 -10.17 15.38
C GLU A 32 6.13 -10.53 16.36
N LEU A 33 4.87 -10.43 15.92
CA LEU A 33 3.71 -10.78 16.74
C LEU A 33 3.75 -12.25 17.19
N LEU A 34 4.13 -13.17 16.30
CA LEU A 34 4.31 -14.58 16.65
C LEU A 34 5.46 -14.79 17.65
N LYS A 35 6.57 -14.05 17.52
CA LYS A 35 7.70 -14.12 18.46
C LYS A 35 7.31 -13.60 19.85
N LEU A 36 6.55 -12.51 19.90
CA LEU A 36 6.21 -11.81 21.14
C LEU A 36 5.16 -12.57 21.94
N LEU A 37 4.15 -13.15 21.27
CA LEU A 37 3.04 -13.81 21.95
C LEU A 37 3.38 -15.18 22.55
N GLN A 38 4.53 -15.79 22.20
CA GLN A 38 4.99 -17.11 22.70
C GLN A 38 3.84 -18.14 22.81
N LEU A 39 3.00 -18.21 21.78
CA LEU A 39 1.75 -18.96 21.82
C LEU A 39 2.03 -20.47 21.95
N GLU A 40 1.46 -21.10 22.97
CA GLU A 40 1.54 -22.56 23.13
C GLU A 40 0.49 -23.31 22.30
N SER A 41 -0.63 -22.64 22.00
CA SER A 41 -1.73 -23.22 21.24
C SER A 41 -1.45 -23.17 19.74
N GLN A 42 -1.21 -24.35 19.16
CA GLN A 42 -1.04 -24.52 17.70
C GLN A 42 -2.20 -23.96 16.89
N LEU A 43 -3.44 -24.05 17.39
CA LEU A 43 -4.61 -23.51 16.70
C LEU A 43 -4.53 -21.99 16.50
N ILE A 44 -4.05 -21.27 17.51
CA ILE A 44 -3.91 -19.80 17.44
C ILE A 44 -2.78 -19.42 16.48
N ILE A 45 -1.67 -20.16 16.49
CA ILE A 45 -0.57 -19.96 15.55
C ILE A 45 -1.06 -20.15 14.11
N TYR A 46 -1.76 -21.24 13.82
CA TYR A 46 -2.31 -21.49 12.48
C TYR A 46 -3.30 -20.41 12.05
N PHE A 47 -4.14 -19.92 12.97
CA PHE A 47 -5.05 -18.82 12.68
C PHE A 47 -4.30 -17.53 12.31
N ILE A 48 -3.27 -17.15 13.06
CA ILE A 48 -2.47 -15.95 12.78
C ILE A 48 -1.75 -16.06 11.44
N VAL A 49 -1.17 -17.23 11.14
CA VAL A 49 -0.50 -17.47 9.85
C VAL A 49 -1.52 -17.45 8.70
N ALA A 50 -2.70 -18.04 8.88
CA ALA A 50 -3.76 -17.97 7.87
C ALA A 50 -4.21 -16.52 7.62
N LEU A 51 -4.28 -15.71 8.68
CA LEU A 51 -4.66 -14.31 8.61
C LEU A 51 -3.56 -13.48 7.92
N SER A 52 -2.28 -13.74 8.20
CA SER A 52 -1.16 -13.08 7.52
C SER A 52 -1.19 -13.37 6.02
N VAL A 53 -1.32 -14.65 5.62
CA VAL A 53 -1.41 -15.07 4.22
C VAL A 53 -2.64 -14.48 3.52
N PHE A 54 -3.77 -14.40 4.21
CA PHE A 54 -4.97 -13.78 3.67
C PHE A 54 -4.75 -12.29 3.38
N LEU A 55 -4.13 -11.56 4.32
CA LEU A 55 -3.83 -10.14 4.16
C LEU A 55 -2.74 -9.86 3.14
N THR A 56 -1.78 -10.77 2.95
CA THR A 56 -0.67 -10.59 1.97
C THR A 56 -0.95 -11.24 0.61
N ASN A 57 -2.17 -11.77 0.41
CA ASN A 57 -2.58 -12.40 -0.85
C ASN A 57 -2.43 -11.46 -2.06
N PRO A 58 -1.90 -11.94 -3.20
CA PRO A 58 -1.75 -11.15 -4.44
C PRO A 58 -3.00 -10.39 -4.88
N TYR A 59 -4.19 -10.94 -4.66
CA TYR A 59 -5.45 -10.27 -4.96
C TYR A 59 -5.64 -9.01 -4.12
N PHE A 60 -5.37 -9.10 -2.82
CA PHE A 60 -5.44 -7.95 -1.91
C PHE A 60 -4.36 -6.92 -2.23
N GLN A 61 -3.16 -7.36 -2.59
CA GLN A 61 -2.08 -6.46 -3.03
C GLN A 61 -2.46 -5.65 -4.27
N SER A 62 -3.09 -6.30 -5.26
CA SER A 62 -3.57 -5.65 -6.48
C SER A 62 -4.65 -4.59 -6.17
N LEU A 63 -5.62 -4.94 -5.31
CA LEU A 63 -6.65 -4.00 -4.86
C LEU A 63 -6.06 -2.81 -4.11
N PHE A 64 -5.13 -3.05 -3.20
CA PHE A 64 -4.45 -2.00 -2.43
C PHE A 64 -3.69 -1.05 -3.34
N LYS A 65 -2.92 -1.57 -4.30
CA LYS A 65 -2.22 -0.77 -5.31
C LYS A 65 -3.17 0.12 -6.11
N LYS A 66 -4.34 -0.41 -6.50
CA LYS A 66 -5.38 0.35 -7.20
C LYS A 66 -5.93 1.48 -6.33
N ARG A 67 -6.21 1.22 -5.06
CA ARG A 67 -6.72 2.23 -4.11
C ARG A 67 -5.70 3.33 -3.81
N ILE A 68 -4.43 3.00 -3.62
CA ILE A 68 -3.37 4.01 -3.47
C ILE A 68 -3.32 4.92 -4.69
N ARG A 69 -3.35 4.34 -5.89
CA ARG A 69 -3.34 5.14 -7.13
C ARG A 69 -4.52 6.10 -7.19
N GLU A 70 -5.74 5.62 -6.88
CA GLU A 70 -6.95 6.46 -6.84
C GLU A 70 -6.81 7.59 -5.81
N ALA A 71 -6.35 7.29 -4.59
CA ALA A 71 -6.15 8.29 -3.54
C ALA A 71 -5.10 9.34 -3.91
N CYS A 72 -3.96 8.93 -4.50
CA CYS A 72 -2.93 9.84 -4.97
C CYS A 72 -3.46 10.77 -6.09
N LEU A 73 -4.26 10.24 -7.02
CA LEU A 73 -4.87 11.05 -8.08
C LEU A 73 -5.85 12.08 -7.51
N ILE A 74 -6.70 11.68 -6.56
CA ILE A 74 -7.63 12.60 -5.88
C ILE A 74 -6.85 13.71 -5.17
N ASN A 75 -5.82 13.36 -4.41
CA ASN A 75 -4.99 14.36 -3.72
C ASN A 75 -4.32 15.31 -4.71
N PHE A 76 -3.75 14.80 -5.81
CA PHE A 76 -3.11 15.64 -6.82
C PHE A 76 -4.09 16.62 -7.47
N LEU A 77 -5.28 16.16 -7.85
CA LEU A 77 -6.33 17.01 -8.40
C LEU A 77 -6.80 18.06 -7.39
N THR A 78 -6.93 17.67 -6.12
CA THR A 78 -7.32 18.57 -5.03
C THR A 78 -6.27 19.65 -4.81
N TYR A 79 -4.98 19.30 -4.76
CA TYR A 79 -3.89 20.26 -4.65
C TYR A 79 -3.88 21.23 -5.84
N ARG A 80 -4.06 20.72 -7.05
CA ARG A 80 -4.13 21.55 -8.26
C ARG A 80 -5.29 22.53 -8.21
N LEU A 81 -6.49 22.08 -7.84
CA LEU A 81 -7.67 22.94 -7.66
C LEU A 81 -7.41 24.01 -6.60
N ASN A 82 -6.86 23.64 -5.46
CA ASN A 82 -6.55 24.59 -4.39
C ASN A 82 -5.53 25.65 -4.83
N PHE A 83 -4.52 25.25 -5.62
CA PHE A 83 -3.54 26.18 -6.20
C PHE A 83 -4.18 27.12 -7.24
N GLU A 84 -5.04 26.60 -8.11
CA GLU A 84 -5.77 27.42 -9.08
C GLU A 84 -6.67 28.44 -8.36
N ILE A 85 -7.41 28.03 -7.32
CA ILE A 85 -8.22 28.93 -6.49
C ILE A 85 -7.37 30.00 -5.80
N SER A 86 -6.21 29.61 -5.23
CA SER A 86 -5.34 30.57 -4.55
C SER A 86 -4.73 31.62 -5.48
N ARG A 87 -4.62 31.32 -6.78
CA ARG A 87 -4.13 32.27 -7.78
C ARG A 87 -5.13 33.38 -8.09
N PHE A 88 -6.43 33.14 -7.91
CA PHE A 88 -7.50 34.13 -8.13
C PHE A 88 -7.86 34.93 -6.87
N LYS A 89 -7.17 34.68 -5.76
CA LYS A 89 -7.34 35.37 -4.48
C LYS A 89 -6.22 36.39 -4.28
#